data_AF-A0A9W6I3C7-F1
#
_entry.id   AF-A0A9W6I3C7-F1
#
_cell.length_a   1.000
_cell.length_b   1.000
_cell.length_c   1.000
_cell.angle_alpha   90.00
_cell.angle_beta   90.00
_cell.angle_gamma   90.00
#
_symmetry.space_group_name_H-M   'P 1'
#
loop_
_entity.id
_entity.type
_entity.pdbx_description
1 polymer ?
#
loop_
_entity_poly.entity_id
_entity_poly.type
_entity_poly.pdbx_seq_one_letter_code
_entity_poly.pdbx_strand_id
1 'polypeptide(L)'
;MNPPPQAAAVPPQVGPHEEPQEQSEAVLLTLLQDALLRRGVRAELRDNVTALMIPRPDVGMPVWVFVGYGGAYFSWQSAERRHSVNDLDGAAQVLADYVGR
;
A
#
# COMPACT_ATOMS: atom_id res chain seq x y z
N MET A 1 -14.45 47.27 -25.63
CA MET A 1 -14.76 47.63 -24.24
C MET A 1 -15.40 46.41 -23.57
N ASN A 2 -14.73 45.86 -22.55
CA ASN A 2 -15.04 44.84 -21.54
C ASN A 2 -16.08 43.68 -21.74
N PRO A 3 -15.73 42.45 -21.30
CA PRO A 3 -16.62 41.26 -21.22
C PRO A 3 -17.66 41.31 -20.06
N PRO A 4 -18.68 40.41 -20.06
CA PRO A 4 -19.78 40.32 -19.07
C PRO A 4 -19.33 40.01 -17.61
N PRO A 5 -20.21 40.15 -16.60
CA PRO A 5 -19.82 40.30 -15.20
C PRO A 5 -19.10 39.06 -14.65
N GLN A 6 -18.14 39.30 -13.77
CA GLN A 6 -17.37 38.29 -13.05
C GLN A 6 -18.33 37.30 -12.38
N ALA A 7 -18.27 36.04 -12.84
CA ALA A 7 -18.68 34.92 -12.03
C ALA A 7 -17.91 35.02 -10.71
N ALA A 8 -18.67 35.04 -9.62
CA ALA A 8 -18.17 35.00 -8.26
C ALA A 8 -16.96 34.06 -8.17
N ALA A 9 -15.91 34.53 -7.49
CA ALA A 9 -14.77 33.73 -7.10
C ALA A 9 -15.24 32.33 -6.72
N VAL A 10 -14.88 31.34 -7.53
CA VAL A 10 -14.90 29.96 -7.08
C VAL A 10 -14.03 29.95 -5.82
N PRO A 11 -14.56 29.61 -4.64
CA PRO A 11 -13.67 29.31 -3.53
C PRO A 11 -12.76 28.16 -3.99
N PRO A 12 -11.50 28.07 -3.53
CA PRO A 12 -10.70 26.88 -3.80
C PRO A 12 -11.50 25.70 -3.27
N GLN A 13 -11.95 24.86 -4.18
CA GLN A 13 -12.69 23.64 -3.86
C GLN A 13 -11.65 22.67 -3.32
N VAL A 14 -11.26 22.87 -2.07
CA VAL A 14 -10.64 21.82 -1.27
C VAL A 14 -11.77 20.83 -1.05
N GLY A 15 -11.82 19.80 -1.91
CA GLY A 15 -12.71 18.67 -1.68
C GLY A 15 -12.38 18.11 -0.29
N PRO A 16 -13.33 18.04 0.64
CA PRO A 16 -13.06 17.38 1.89
C PRO A 16 -13.05 15.87 1.60
N HIS A 17 -12.19 15.11 2.29
CA HIS A 17 -12.20 13.64 2.36
C HIS A 17 -11.42 12.83 1.31
N GLU A 18 -10.11 13.02 1.15
CA GLU A 18 -9.22 11.95 0.63
C GLU A 18 -8.36 11.27 1.72
N GLU A 19 -8.47 11.70 2.99
CA GLU A 19 -7.53 11.29 4.05
C GLU A 19 -7.90 10.09 4.97
N PRO A 20 -9.04 9.36 4.89
CA PRO A 20 -9.26 8.17 5.72
C PRO A 20 -8.70 6.86 5.12
N GLN A 21 -8.51 6.79 3.80
CA GLN A 21 -8.16 5.53 3.13
C GLN A 21 -6.66 5.25 3.16
N GLU A 22 -5.82 6.25 2.88
CA GLU A 22 -4.35 6.10 2.94
C GLU A 22 -3.87 5.72 4.34
N GLN A 23 -4.50 6.28 5.38
CA GLN A 23 -4.24 5.90 6.78
C GLN A 23 -4.59 4.43 7.04
N SER A 24 -5.67 3.93 6.44
CA SER A 24 -6.10 2.53 6.59
C SER A 24 -5.12 1.58 5.89
N GLU A 25 -4.64 1.95 4.70
CA GLU A 25 -3.68 1.16 3.92
C GLU A 25 -2.30 1.09 4.60
N ALA A 26 -1.82 2.21 5.12
CA ALA A 26 -0.59 2.29 5.88
C ALA A 26 -0.63 1.39 7.13
N VAL A 27 -1.77 1.38 7.84
CA VAL A 27 -1.99 0.49 8.99
C VAL A 27 -1.93 -0.98 8.55
N LEU A 28 -2.59 -1.35 7.47
CA LEU A 28 -2.58 -2.72 6.95
C LEU A 28 -1.16 -3.18 6.56
N LEU A 29 -0.38 -2.32 5.89
CA LEU A 29 1.01 -2.63 5.54
C LEU A 29 1.90 -2.76 6.78
N THR A 30 1.66 -1.94 7.81
CA THR A 30 2.37 -2.03 9.09
C THR A 30 2.05 -3.34 9.81
N LEU A 31 0.79 -3.76 9.82
CA LEU A 31 0.39 -5.06 10.38
C LEU A 31 1.03 -6.23 9.62
N LEU A 32 1.09 -6.13 8.29
CA LEU A 32 1.75 -7.13 7.46
C LEU A 32 3.27 -7.16 7.70
N GLN A 33 3.91 -6.00 7.85
CA GLN A 33 5.32 -5.88 8.21
C GLN A 33 5.62 -6.60 9.52
N ASP A 34 4.82 -6.34 10.56
CA ASP A 34 4.96 -6.98 11.87
C ASP A 34 4.78 -8.50 11.79
N ALA A 35 3.79 -8.98 11.02
CA ALA A 35 3.58 -10.40 10.78
C ALA A 35 4.76 -11.07 10.05
N LEU A 36 5.35 -10.40 9.07
CA LEU A 36 6.55 -10.87 8.37
C LEU A 36 7.77 -10.89 9.28
N LEU A 37 7.95 -9.85 10.10
CA LEU A 37 9.05 -9.75 11.05
C LEU A 37 8.99 -10.87 12.08
N ARG A 38 7.80 -11.21 12.59
CA ARG A 38 7.59 -12.37 13.47
C ARG A 38 8.01 -13.71 12.83
N ARG A 39 7.97 -13.80 11.50
CA ARG A 39 8.41 -14.98 10.73
C ARG A 39 9.90 -14.93 10.35
N GLY A 40 10.63 -13.88 10.76
CA GLY A 40 12.04 -13.68 10.42
C GLY A 40 12.26 -13.06 9.04
N VAL A 41 11.19 -12.61 8.37
CA VAL A 41 11.28 -11.93 7.08
C VAL A 41 11.39 -10.43 7.34
N ARG A 42 12.49 -9.83 6.89
CA ARG A 42 12.66 -8.37 6.94
C ARG A 42 11.75 -7.72 5.91
N ALA A 43 10.95 -6.74 6.34
CA ALA A 43 10.11 -5.95 5.47
C ALA A 43 10.21 -4.48 5.88
N GLU A 44 10.28 -3.58 4.90
CA GLU A 44 10.48 -2.15 5.06
C GLU A 44 9.33 -1.38 4.40
N LEU A 45 8.67 -0.52 5.15
CA LEU A 45 7.67 0.39 4.60
C LEU A 45 8.39 1.49 3.78
N ARG A 46 7.89 1.77 2.58
CA ARG A 46 8.42 2.71 1.59
C ARG A 46 7.30 3.59 1.07
N ASP A 47 7.70 4.66 0.38
CA ASP A 47 6.79 5.58 -0.31
C ASP A 47 5.70 6.15 0.62
N ASN A 48 6.10 6.80 1.73
CA ASN A 48 5.16 7.30 2.76
C ASN A 48 4.22 6.23 3.33
N VAL A 49 4.70 4.99 3.48
CA VAL A 49 3.92 3.86 4.04
C VAL A 49 2.81 3.37 3.08
N THR A 50 2.89 3.69 1.79
CA THR A 50 1.96 3.17 0.76
C THR A 50 2.45 1.86 0.13
N ALA A 51 3.72 1.50 0.35
CA ALA A 51 4.33 0.29 -0.17
C ALA A 51 5.15 -0.43 0.90
N LEU A 52 5.15 -1.76 0.88
CA LEU A 52 6.00 -2.61 1.71
C LEU A 52 7.01 -3.32 0.82
N MET A 53 8.29 -2.99 1.01
CA MET A 53 9.42 -3.61 0.34
C MET A 53 9.95 -4.78 1.19
N ILE A 54 10.11 -5.95 0.59
CA ILE A 54 10.72 -7.11 1.21
C ILE A 54 12.04 -7.42 0.47
N PRO A 55 13.21 -7.15 1.08
CA PRO A 55 14.50 -7.47 0.46
C PRO A 55 14.66 -8.97 0.23
N ARG A 56 15.10 -9.33 -0.99
CA ARG A 56 15.48 -10.70 -1.38
C ARG A 56 16.95 -10.73 -1.81
N PRO A 57 17.88 -10.89 -0.86
CA PRO A 57 19.31 -10.82 -1.16
C PRO A 57 19.79 -11.90 -2.15
N ASP A 58 19.16 -13.07 -2.16
CA ASP A 58 19.55 -14.20 -3.02
C ASP A 58 19.03 -14.10 -4.47
N VAL A 59 17.87 -13.46 -4.71
CA VAL A 59 17.15 -13.52 -6.00
C VAL A 59 17.15 -12.18 -6.74
N GLY A 60 17.89 -11.20 -6.22
CA GLY A 60 18.29 -9.96 -6.91
C GLY A 60 17.26 -8.82 -6.92
N MET A 61 15.96 -9.09 -6.86
CA MET A 61 14.92 -8.03 -6.81
C MET A 61 14.07 -8.08 -5.55
N PRO A 62 13.92 -6.94 -4.83
CA PRO A 62 13.01 -6.87 -3.68
C PRO A 62 11.56 -7.01 -4.13
N VAL A 63 10.74 -7.59 -3.26
CA VAL A 63 9.30 -7.72 -3.52
C VAL A 63 8.60 -6.47 -3.01
N TRP A 64 7.84 -5.85 -3.88
CA TRP A 64 7.02 -4.69 -3.55
C TRP A 64 5.58 -5.13 -3.37
N VAL A 65 5.06 -4.91 -2.17
CA VAL A 65 3.67 -5.20 -1.79
C VAL A 65 2.94 -3.88 -1.60
N PHE A 66 1.77 -3.76 -2.18
CA PHE A 66 0.90 -2.59 -2.10
C PHE A 66 -0.47 -3.05 -1.62
N VAL A 67 -1.21 -2.16 -0.97
CA VAL A 67 -2.64 -2.38 -0.75
C VAL A 67 -3.38 -1.79 -1.94
N GLY A 68 -4.21 -2.60 -2.58
CA GLY A 68 -4.99 -2.18 -3.73
C GLY A 68 -6.48 -2.43 -3.52
N TYR A 69 -7.27 -2.08 -4.53
CA TYR A 69 -8.72 -2.30 -4.54
C TYR A 69 -9.42 -1.64 -3.34
N GLY A 70 -9.02 -0.42 -3.00
CA GLY A 70 -9.60 0.36 -1.90
C GLY A 70 -9.35 -0.25 -0.51
N GLY A 71 -8.18 -0.84 -0.28
CA GLY A 71 -7.84 -1.41 1.03
C GLY A 71 -8.19 -2.87 1.24
N ALA A 72 -8.67 -3.59 0.21
CA ALA A 72 -9.21 -4.94 0.38
C ALA A 72 -8.20 -6.08 0.15
N TYR A 73 -7.14 -5.83 -0.63
CA TYR A 73 -6.16 -6.86 -1.00
C TYR A 73 -4.73 -6.33 -0.95
N PHE A 74 -3.83 -7.12 -0.38
CA PHE A 74 -2.39 -6.98 -0.62
C PHE A 74 -2.07 -7.53 -1.99
N SER A 75 -1.25 -6.82 -2.76
CA SER A 75 -0.88 -7.20 -4.11
C SER A 75 0.61 -6.93 -4.33
N TRP A 76 1.28 -7.85 -5.01
CA TRP A 76 2.71 -7.74 -5.32
C TRP A 76 3.00 -8.30 -6.70
N GLN A 77 4.21 -8.04 -7.19
CA GLN A 77 4.65 -8.44 -8.53
C GLN A 77 3.64 -7.98 -9.60
N SER A 78 3.49 -6.66 -9.74
CA SER A 78 2.56 -6.03 -10.70
C SER A 78 1.09 -6.47 -10.54
N ALA A 79 0.65 -6.76 -9.31
CA ALA A 79 -0.69 -7.22 -8.97
C ALA A 79 -1.10 -8.59 -9.58
N GLU A 80 -0.16 -9.35 -10.13
CA GLU A 80 -0.40 -10.74 -10.55
C GLU A 80 -0.64 -11.65 -9.35
N ARG A 81 0.05 -11.36 -8.23
CA ARG A 81 -0.15 -12.03 -6.95
C ARG A 81 -0.94 -11.12 -6.03
N ARG A 82 -1.98 -11.67 -5.41
CA ARG A 82 -2.82 -10.96 -4.44
C ARG A 82 -3.25 -11.86 -3.30
N HIS A 83 -3.42 -11.26 -2.13
CA HIS A 83 -3.94 -11.89 -0.93
C HIS A 83 -4.93 -10.96 -0.23
N SER A 84 -5.98 -11.51 0.37
CA SER A 84 -6.94 -10.68 1.12
C SER A 84 -6.27 -10.10 2.36
N VAL A 85 -6.58 -8.83 2.67
CA VAL A 85 -6.08 -8.16 3.89
C VAL A 85 -6.69 -8.74 5.17
N ASN A 86 -7.81 -9.44 5.04
CA ASN A 86 -8.49 -10.08 6.16
C ASN A 86 -7.74 -11.31 6.68
N ASP A 87 -6.80 -11.83 5.89
CA ASP A 87 -5.95 -12.98 6.24
C ASP A 87 -4.47 -12.56 6.24
N LEU A 88 -4.11 -11.74 7.25
CA LEU A 88 -2.75 -11.21 7.43
C LEU A 88 -1.71 -12.32 7.61
N ASP A 89 -2.06 -13.37 8.35
CA ASP A 89 -1.14 -14.46 8.63
C ASP A 89 -0.84 -15.29 7.38
N GLY A 90 -1.88 -15.62 6.59
CA GLY A 90 -1.71 -16.27 5.30
C GLY A 90 -1.00 -15.38 4.27
N ALA A 91 -1.29 -14.08 4.23
CA ALA A 91 -0.56 -13.13 3.40
C ALA A 91 0.94 -13.11 3.75
N ALA A 92 1.28 -13.03 5.04
CA ALA A 92 2.66 -13.08 5.51
C ALA A 92 3.32 -14.43 5.22
N GLN A 93 2.60 -15.55 5.35
CA GLN A 93 3.10 -16.88 5.01
C GLN A 93 3.40 -17.02 3.52
N VAL A 94 2.48 -16.59 2.65
CA VAL A 94 2.65 -16.65 1.19
C VAL A 94 3.80 -15.76 0.75
N LEU A 95 3.92 -14.56 1.33
CA LEU A 95 5.05 -13.67 1.07
C LEU A 95 6.37 -14.28 1.58
N ALA A 96 6.39 -14.87 2.77
CA ALA A 96 7.55 -15.55 3.32
C ALA A 96 8.01 -16.71 2.44
N ASP A 97 7.08 -17.55 1.96
CA ASP A 97 7.36 -18.64 1.01
C ASP A 97 7.88 -18.09 -0.34
N TYR A 98 7.27 -17.01 -0.81
CA TYR A 98 7.66 -16.36 -2.06
C TYR A 98 9.07 -15.73 -2.00
N VAL A 99 9.47 -15.18 -0.86
CA VAL A 99 10.79 -14.55 -0.67
C VAL A 99 11.88 -15.49 -0.18
N GLY A 100 11.51 -16.55 0.55
CA GLY A 100 12.40 -17.52 1.19
C GLY A 100 12.82 -18.70 0.31
N ARG A 101 12.69 -18.56 -1.01
CA ARG A 101 13.17 -19.52 -2.01
C ARG A 101 14.12 -18.85 -2.98
#